data_AF-A0A373NXP7-F1
#
_entry.id   AF-A0A373NXP7-F1
#
_cell.length_a   1.000
_cell.length_b   1.000
_cell.length_c   1.000
_cell.angle_alpha   90.00
_cell.angle_beta   90.00
_cell.angle_gamma   90.00
#
_symmetry.space_group_name_H-M   'P 1'
#
loop_
_entity.id
_entity.type
_entity.pdbx_description
1 polymer ?
#
loop_
_entity_poly.entity_id
_entity_poly.type
_entity_poly.pdbx_seq_one_letter_code
_entity_poly.pdbx_strand_id
1 'polypeptide(L)'
;MRATAKSTTRKATAITLAAALVVAVYLNWQYSRTGVSLNEDAVNVSAAVVETEEEAVAASPITDGLMTEAEAVSSANKNYGEAQLVSVANDSGSKFFEEARLKREKAHDAALDTIQKTLKSSNLSAEEKKSYARQLTGNLEDLNAENEIETLVKAKGFADCLCFLQSGRADLTVMTSGDALTAAQVAQIRDIVLSKSSVTAQNITVVEVK
;
A
#
# COMPACT_ATOMS: atom_id res chain seq x y z
N MET A 1 15.55 63.93 -10.82
CA MET A 1 15.45 62.66 -10.05
C MET A 1 15.54 61.48 -11.03
N ARG A 2 16.58 60.65 -10.97
CA ARG A 2 16.57 59.22 -11.41
C ARG A 2 17.97 58.60 -11.27
N ALA A 3 18.17 57.78 -10.24
CA ALA A 3 19.29 56.84 -10.13
C ALA A 3 19.04 55.78 -9.04
N THR A 4 18.13 54.81 -9.27
CA THR A 4 17.97 53.64 -8.36
C THR A 4 17.71 52.30 -9.07
N ALA A 5 17.66 52.26 -10.41
CA ALA A 5 17.25 51.05 -11.13
C ALA A 5 18.36 49.97 -11.31
N LYS A 6 19.64 50.30 -11.10
CA LYS A 6 20.76 49.40 -11.45
C LYS A 6 21.20 48.47 -10.30
N SER A 7 20.85 48.76 -9.05
CA SER A 7 21.23 47.95 -7.89
C SER A 7 20.28 46.78 -7.62
N THR A 8 19.03 46.89 -8.03
CA THR A 8 17.99 45.87 -7.80
C THR A 8 18.19 44.65 -8.71
N THR A 9 18.61 44.86 -9.96
CA THR A 9 18.88 43.78 -10.92
C THR A 9 20.10 42.95 -10.51
N ARG A 10 21.18 43.60 -10.03
CA ARG A 10 22.37 42.92 -9.49
C ARG A 10 22.07 42.10 -8.24
N LYS A 11 21.18 42.60 -7.37
CA LYS A 11 20.71 41.89 -6.18
C LYS A 11 19.83 40.70 -6.56
N ALA A 12 18.95 40.85 -7.56
CA ALA A 12 18.13 39.75 -8.06
C ALA A 12 18.97 38.62 -8.68
N THR A 13 20.00 38.95 -9.47
CA THR A 13 20.92 37.93 -10.03
C THR A 13 21.77 37.24 -8.96
N ALA A 14 22.15 37.94 -7.89
CA ALA A 14 22.89 37.33 -6.80
C ALA A 14 22.03 36.34 -5.99
N ILE A 15 20.75 36.68 -5.78
CA ILE A 15 19.80 35.80 -5.07
C ILE A 15 19.50 34.55 -5.90
N THR A 16 19.32 34.66 -7.22
CA THR A 16 19.09 33.49 -8.07
C THR A 16 20.30 32.57 -8.15
N LEU A 17 21.52 33.13 -8.22
CA LEU A 17 22.75 32.35 -8.17
C LEU A 17 22.93 31.63 -6.82
N ALA A 18 22.60 32.30 -5.72
CA ALA A 18 22.65 31.67 -4.39
C ALA A 18 21.62 30.52 -4.27
N ALA A 19 20.40 30.72 -4.77
CA ALA A 19 19.38 29.67 -4.79
C ALA A 19 19.80 28.47 -5.66
N ALA A 20 20.38 28.71 -6.83
CA ALA A 20 20.88 27.66 -7.72
C ALA A 20 22.01 26.84 -7.08
N LEU A 21 22.95 27.50 -6.36
CA LEU A 21 24.02 26.83 -5.64
C LEU A 21 23.50 25.93 -4.52
N VAL A 22 22.50 26.39 -3.76
CA VAL A 22 21.87 25.58 -2.70
C VAL A 22 21.20 24.34 -3.28
N VAL A 23 20.48 24.47 -4.40
CA VAL A 23 19.87 23.33 -5.10
C VAL A 23 20.92 22.35 -5.61
N ALA A 24 22.01 22.83 -6.21
CA ALA A 24 23.09 21.98 -6.69
C ALA A 24 23.79 21.21 -5.55
N VAL A 25 24.05 21.87 -4.41
CA VAL A 25 24.62 21.21 -3.23
C VAL A 25 23.66 20.17 -2.65
N TYR A 26 22.37 20.48 -2.61
CA TYR A 26 21.34 19.54 -2.13
C TYR A 26 21.22 18.32 -3.03
N LEU A 27 21.18 18.51 -4.36
CA LEU A 27 21.18 17.41 -5.32
C LEU A 27 22.44 16.56 -5.20
N ASN A 28 23.62 17.18 -5.13
CA ASN A 28 24.88 16.43 -4.97
C ASN A 28 24.93 15.64 -3.66
N TRP A 29 24.40 16.20 -2.56
CA TRP A 29 24.26 15.51 -1.28
C TRP A 29 23.27 14.35 -1.35
N GLN A 30 22.13 14.54 -2.04
CA GLN A 30 21.15 13.48 -2.26
C GLN A 30 21.75 12.34 -3.09
N TYR A 31 22.42 12.67 -4.20
CA TYR A 31 23.10 11.70 -5.06
C TYR A 31 24.25 10.96 -4.36
N SER A 32 24.98 11.62 -3.46
CA SER A 32 26.01 10.96 -2.65
C SER A 32 25.43 10.01 -1.58
N ARG A 33 24.18 10.23 -1.18
CA ARG A 33 23.49 9.41 -0.17
C ARG A 33 22.74 8.23 -0.80
N THR A 34 22.24 8.37 -2.02
CA THR A 34 21.68 7.29 -2.82
C THR A 34 22.79 6.74 -3.70
N GLY A 35 23.49 5.69 -3.28
CA GLY A 35 24.55 5.03 -4.06
C GLY A 35 24.02 4.41 -5.36
N VAL A 36 23.62 5.24 -6.32
CA VAL A 36 23.14 4.86 -7.65
C VAL A 36 24.33 4.99 -8.58
N SER A 37 25.00 3.86 -8.79
CA SER A 37 25.86 3.68 -9.95
C SER A 37 25.01 3.83 -11.21
N LEU A 38 25.35 4.80 -12.06
CA LEU A 38 24.79 4.92 -13.39
C LEU A 38 25.20 3.68 -14.18
N ASN A 39 24.28 2.73 -14.34
CA ASN A 39 24.41 1.71 -15.36
C ASN A 39 23.92 2.36 -16.66
N GLU A 40 24.89 2.73 -17.48
CA GLU A 40 24.73 3.25 -18.82
C GLU A 40 24.36 2.07 -19.74
N ASP A 41 23.11 1.61 -19.67
CA ASP A 41 22.58 0.67 -20.67
C ASP A 41 21.33 1.25 -21.32
N ALA A 42 21.47 1.40 -22.62
CA ALA A 42 20.62 2.13 -23.52
C ALA A 42 19.19 1.57 -23.59
N VAL A 43 18.24 2.50 -23.48
CA VAL A 43 17.05 2.60 -24.33
C VAL A 43 17.14 1.76 -25.61
N ASN A 44 16.36 0.68 -25.67
CA ASN A 44 15.88 0.12 -26.93
C ASN A 44 14.36 -0.10 -26.84
N VAL A 45 13.61 0.99 -26.95
CA VAL A 45 12.19 0.94 -27.29
C VAL A 45 12.14 0.79 -28.81
N SER A 46 11.99 -0.44 -29.30
CA SER A 46 11.67 -0.67 -30.69
C SER A 46 10.29 -1.31 -30.79
N ALA A 47 9.35 -0.49 -31.24
CA ALA A 47 8.08 -0.90 -31.79
C ALA A 47 8.31 -1.79 -33.02
N ALA A 48 7.54 -2.87 -33.13
CA ALA A 48 7.29 -3.54 -34.40
C ALA A 48 5.87 -4.14 -34.34
N VAL A 49 4.91 -3.31 -34.73
CA VAL A 49 3.65 -3.75 -35.35
C VAL A 49 4.00 -4.00 -36.82
N VAL A 50 3.83 -5.23 -37.32
CA VAL A 50 3.74 -5.52 -38.76
C VAL A 50 2.68 -6.59 -38.97
N GLU A 51 1.53 -6.09 -39.44
CA GLU A 51 0.64 -6.60 -40.48
C GLU A 51 0.74 -8.07 -40.93
N THR A 52 -0.40 -8.74 -40.75
CA THR A 52 -1.10 -9.63 -41.70
C THR A 52 -0.65 -9.58 -43.17
N GLU A 53 -0.39 -10.75 -43.75
CA GLU A 53 -0.82 -11.11 -45.11
C GLU A 53 -1.23 -12.59 -45.17
N GLU A 54 -2.29 -12.83 -45.92
CA GLU A 54 -2.98 -14.09 -46.19
C GLU A 54 -2.21 -14.96 -47.19
N GLU A 55 -2.35 -16.30 -47.11
CA GLU A 55 -2.64 -17.09 -48.32
C GLU A 55 -3.35 -18.41 -47.98
N ALA A 56 -4.52 -18.57 -48.57
CA ALA A 56 -5.30 -19.81 -48.72
C ALA A 56 -4.53 -20.77 -49.67
N VAL A 57 -4.75 -22.09 -49.72
CA VAL A 57 -5.96 -22.82 -50.13
C VAL A 57 -5.72 -24.34 -49.97
N ALA A 58 -6.74 -25.09 -49.54
CA ALA A 58 -7.16 -26.35 -50.15
C ALA A 58 -8.43 -26.88 -49.46
N ALA A 59 -9.56 -26.72 -50.13
CA ALA A 59 -10.86 -27.28 -49.77
C ALA A 59 -11.10 -28.60 -50.53
N SER A 60 -11.79 -29.55 -49.90
CA SER A 60 -13.01 -30.20 -50.43
C SER A 60 -13.59 -31.26 -49.46
N PRO A 61 -14.91 -31.55 -49.54
CA PRO A 61 -15.80 -31.79 -48.40
C PRO A 61 -16.52 -33.17 -48.47
N ILE A 62 -17.72 -33.30 -47.87
CA ILE A 62 -18.72 -34.43 -47.84
C ILE A 62 -18.68 -35.15 -46.46
N THR A 63 -19.72 -35.31 -45.61
CA THR A 63 -21.20 -35.22 -45.62
C THR A 63 -21.66 -35.13 -44.16
N ASP A 64 -22.57 -34.25 -43.78
CA ASP A 64 -24.03 -34.42 -43.75
C ASP A 64 -24.55 -35.49 -42.76
N GLY A 65 -25.45 -35.02 -41.90
CA GLY A 65 -26.00 -35.68 -40.71
C GLY A 65 -26.81 -34.70 -39.86
N LEU A 66 -27.67 -33.92 -40.54
CA LEU A 66 -28.76 -33.08 -40.02
C LEU A 66 -29.66 -33.92 -39.07
N MET A 67 -30.12 -33.41 -37.93
CA MET A 67 -31.45 -32.83 -37.64
C MET A 67 -31.49 -32.69 -36.09
N THR A 68 -32.11 -31.71 -35.41
CA THR A 68 -33.31 -30.93 -35.73
C THR A 68 -33.32 -29.66 -34.88
N GLU A 69 -33.72 -28.56 -35.51
CA GLU A 69 -34.14 -27.30 -34.90
C GLU A 69 -35.42 -27.42 -34.05
N ALA A 70 -35.75 -26.29 -33.40
CA ALA A 70 -37.06 -25.85 -32.91
C ALA A 70 -37.32 -26.15 -31.41
N GLU A 71 -37.67 -25.21 -30.53
CA GLU A 71 -38.17 -23.84 -30.67
C GLU A 71 -37.79 -22.99 -29.45
N ALA A 72 -37.71 -21.69 -29.68
CA ALA A 72 -37.87 -20.68 -28.66
C ALA A 72 -39.28 -20.77 -28.03
N VAL A 73 -39.35 -20.81 -26.70
CA VAL A 73 -40.50 -20.24 -25.97
C VAL A 73 -39.98 -19.50 -24.76
N SER A 74 -40.08 -18.18 -24.83
CA SER A 74 -40.06 -17.31 -23.68
C SER A 74 -41.17 -17.72 -22.71
N SER A 75 -40.80 -18.19 -21.53
CA SER A 75 -41.64 -18.03 -20.35
C SER A 75 -40.78 -17.40 -19.26
N ALA A 76 -41.03 -16.11 -19.07
CA ALA A 76 -40.50 -15.33 -17.97
C ALA A 76 -41.04 -15.89 -16.65
N ASN A 77 -40.34 -16.89 -16.08
CA ASN A 77 -40.49 -17.20 -14.67
C ASN A 77 -39.59 -16.25 -13.88
N LYS A 78 -40.13 -15.07 -13.63
CA LYS A 78 -39.62 -14.09 -12.69
C LYS A 78 -39.66 -14.67 -11.27
N ASN A 79 -38.70 -15.50 -10.93
CA ASN A 79 -38.40 -15.87 -9.54
C ASN A 79 -37.74 -14.64 -8.87
N TYR A 80 -38.58 -13.67 -8.49
CA TYR A 80 -38.21 -12.64 -7.53
C TYR A 80 -38.37 -13.26 -6.15
N GLY A 81 -37.26 -13.54 -5.46
CA GLY A 81 -37.31 -13.91 -4.05
C GLY A 81 -36.63 -15.23 -3.70
N GLU A 82 -35.72 -15.77 -4.50
CA GLU A 82 -34.67 -16.60 -3.92
C GLU A 82 -33.74 -15.67 -3.14
N ALA A 83 -34.09 -15.46 -1.86
CA ALA A 83 -33.16 -14.96 -0.88
C ALA A 83 -32.02 -15.98 -0.82
N GLN A 84 -31.03 -15.79 -1.69
CA GLN A 84 -29.75 -16.42 -1.60
C GLN A 84 -29.30 -16.17 -0.16
N LEU A 85 -29.24 -17.23 0.64
CA LEU A 85 -28.77 -17.17 2.00
C LEU A 85 -27.29 -16.77 1.93
N VAL A 86 -27.04 -15.46 1.90
CA VAL A 86 -25.72 -14.88 2.17
C VAL A 86 -25.36 -15.45 3.52
N SER A 87 -24.38 -16.35 3.51
CA SER A 87 -24.12 -17.27 4.60
C SER A 87 -23.87 -16.48 5.89
N VAL A 88 -24.87 -16.46 6.77
CA VAL A 88 -24.83 -15.85 8.11
C VAL A 88 -23.80 -16.55 9.03
N ALA A 89 -23.10 -17.56 8.53
CA ALA A 89 -22.14 -18.37 9.27
C ALA A 89 -20.80 -17.67 9.56
N ASN A 90 -20.50 -16.48 9.01
CA ASN A 90 -19.20 -15.81 9.22
C ASN A 90 -19.26 -14.38 9.78
N ASP A 91 -20.34 -14.02 10.45
CA ASP A 91 -20.58 -12.65 10.95
C ASP A 91 -19.80 -12.30 12.24
N SER A 92 -19.14 -13.28 12.86
CA SER A 92 -18.39 -13.07 14.10
C SER A 92 -17.00 -12.49 13.81
N GLY A 93 -16.29 -13.06 12.83
CA GLY A 93 -15.00 -12.56 12.39
C GLY A 93 -15.10 -11.16 11.79
N SER A 94 -16.07 -10.90 10.91
CA SER A 94 -16.26 -9.55 10.32
C SER A 94 -16.47 -8.47 11.38
N LYS A 95 -17.35 -8.71 12.35
CA LYS A 95 -17.58 -7.78 13.47
C LYS A 95 -16.33 -7.58 14.32
N PHE A 96 -15.58 -8.63 14.61
CA PHE A 96 -14.31 -8.49 15.32
C PHE A 96 -13.34 -7.57 14.57
N PHE A 97 -13.20 -7.75 13.25
CA PHE A 97 -12.32 -6.91 12.44
C PHE A 97 -12.80 -5.48 12.33
N GLU A 98 -14.11 -5.23 12.24
CA GLU A 98 -14.69 -3.89 12.29
C GLU A 98 -14.42 -3.21 13.64
N GLU A 99 -14.67 -3.92 14.75
CA GLU A 99 -14.39 -3.42 16.09
C GLU A 99 -12.88 -3.20 16.32
N ALA A 100 -12.04 -4.11 15.83
CA ALA A 100 -10.59 -4.02 15.96
C ALA A 100 -10.02 -2.86 15.13
N ARG A 101 -10.55 -2.62 13.92
CA ARG A 101 -10.22 -1.43 13.12
C ARG A 101 -10.62 -0.15 13.83
N LEU A 102 -11.83 -0.10 14.39
CA LEU A 102 -12.29 1.05 15.17
C LEU A 102 -11.42 1.27 16.42
N LYS A 103 -11.01 0.19 17.10
CA LYS A 103 -10.12 0.26 18.26
C LYS A 103 -8.74 0.77 17.87
N ARG A 104 -8.20 0.32 16.72
CA ARG A 104 -6.93 0.80 16.17
C ARG A 104 -7.00 2.29 15.88
N GLU A 105 -8.03 2.74 15.17
CA GLU A 105 -8.22 4.16 14.85
C GLU A 105 -8.27 5.01 16.12
N LYS A 106 -9.07 4.60 17.12
CA LYS A 106 -9.10 5.26 18.44
C LYS A 106 -7.74 5.27 19.15
N ALA A 107 -6.98 4.19 19.06
CA ALA A 107 -5.64 4.12 19.67
C ALA A 107 -4.65 5.07 18.96
N HIS A 108 -4.71 5.14 17.63
CA HIS A 108 -3.93 6.08 16.83
C HIS A 108 -4.27 7.53 17.18
N ASP A 109 -5.56 7.86 17.23
CA ASP A 109 -6.03 9.20 17.60
C ASP A 109 -5.60 9.56 19.03
N ALA A 110 -5.74 8.64 19.98
CA ALA A 110 -5.31 8.86 21.36
C ALA A 110 -3.79 9.05 21.47
N ALA A 111 -3.00 8.32 20.68
CA ALA A 111 -1.54 8.49 20.63
C ALA A 111 -1.17 9.86 20.06
N LEU A 112 -1.81 10.29 18.96
CA LEU A 112 -1.58 11.61 18.36
C LEU A 112 -2.02 12.75 19.28
N ASP A 113 -3.18 12.64 19.93
CA ASP A 113 -3.65 13.61 20.91
C ASP A 113 -2.70 13.71 22.11
N THR A 114 -2.19 12.58 22.61
CA THR A 114 -1.19 12.56 23.69
C THR A 114 0.11 13.26 23.27
N ILE A 115 0.61 12.97 22.05
CA ILE A 115 1.81 13.62 21.51
C ILE A 115 1.56 15.13 21.31
N GLN A 116 0.39 15.53 20.83
CA GLN A 116 0.06 16.94 20.65
C GLN A 116 -0.10 17.68 21.98
N LYS A 117 -0.74 17.08 22.98
CA LYS A 117 -0.90 17.65 24.33
C LYS A 117 0.45 17.82 25.01
N THR A 118 1.31 16.82 24.93
CA THR A 118 2.68 16.90 25.46
C THR A 118 3.48 18.00 24.74
N LEU A 119 3.44 18.05 23.40
CA LEU A 119 4.11 19.09 22.61
C LEU A 119 3.64 20.53 22.92
N LYS A 120 2.36 20.71 23.26
CA LYS A 120 1.79 22.00 23.66
C LYS A 120 2.12 22.39 25.10
N SER A 121 2.58 21.46 25.93
CA SER A 121 2.97 21.77 27.30
C SER A 121 4.25 22.62 27.30
N SER A 122 4.23 23.73 28.04
CA SER A 122 5.27 24.77 28.00
C SER A 122 6.60 24.38 28.65
N ASN A 123 6.71 23.16 29.19
CA ASN A 123 7.87 22.71 29.98
C ASN A 123 8.77 21.70 29.27
N LEU A 124 8.58 21.47 27.96
CA LEU A 124 9.42 20.53 27.22
C LEU A 124 10.78 21.15 26.84
N SER A 125 11.84 20.44 27.19
CA SER A 125 13.20 20.69 26.71
C SER A 125 13.32 20.53 25.18
N ALA A 126 14.42 21.03 24.61
CA ALA A 126 14.69 20.86 23.18
C ALA A 126 14.89 19.38 22.80
N GLU A 127 15.51 18.59 23.67
CA GLU A 127 15.66 17.14 23.49
C GLU A 127 14.31 16.42 23.48
N GLU A 128 13.40 16.75 24.40
CA GLU A 128 12.07 16.13 24.46
C GLU A 128 11.24 16.47 23.21
N LYS A 129 11.24 17.72 22.76
CA LYS A 129 10.58 18.12 21.51
C LYS A 129 11.11 17.33 20.31
N LYS A 130 12.42 17.09 20.25
CA LYS A 130 13.03 16.26 19.20
C LYS A 130 12.61 14.80 19.32
N SER A 131 12.49 14.26 20.53
CA SER A 131 11.97 12.90 20.77
C SER A 131 10.52 12.76 20.30
N TYR A 132 9.64 13.69 20.67
CA TYR A 132 8.24 13.68 20.23
C TYR A 132 8.09 13.89 18.72
N ALA A 133 8.92 14.72 18.09
CA ALA A 133 8.95 14.84 16.64
C ALA A 133 9.36 13.51 15.98
N ARG A 134 10.35 12.80 16.54
CA ARG A 134 10.72 11.45 16.08
C ARG A 134 9.59 10.45 16.28
N GLN A 135 8.89 10.49 17.41
CA GLN A 135 7.72 9.63 17.65
C GLN A 135 6.62 9.90 16.62
N LEU A 136 6.38 11.17 16.28
CA LEU A 136 5.39 11.53 15.26
C LEU A 136 5.78 10.99 13.88
N THR A 137 7.05 11.12 13.49
CA THR A 137 7.56 10.53 12.23
C THR A 137 7.49 9.00 12.26
N GLY A 138 7.91 8.37 13.37
CA GLY A 138 7.84 6.92 13.54
C GLY A 138 6.42 6.39 13.43
N ASN A 139 5.44 7.04 14.08
CA ASN A 139 4.03 6.65 13.98
C ASN A 139 3.48 6.72 12.54
N LEU A 140 3.97 7.67 11.72
CA LEU A 140 3.58 7.76 10.32
C LEU A 140 4.21 6.64 9.47
N GLU A 141 5.48 6.33 9.74
CA GLU A 141 6.17 5.19 9.12
C GLU A 141 5.49 3.88 9.49
N ASP A 142 5.13 3.70 10.77
CA ASP A 142 4.39 2.56 11.28
C ASP A 142 3.02 2.43 10.60
N LEU A 143 2.24 3.51 10.50
CA LEU A 143 0.93 3.49 9.83
C LEU A 143 1.04 3.08 8.35
N ASN A 144 2.05 3.59 7.64
CA ASN A 144 2.28 3.19 6.25
C ASN A 144 2.69 1.70 6.16
N ALA A 145 3.57 1.25 7.05
CA ALA A 145 3.99 -0.14 7.12
C ALA A 145 2.81 -1.07 7.47
N GLU A 146 1.91 -0.70 8.38
CA GLU A 146 0.69 -1.44 8.70
C GLU A 146 -0.13 -1.70 7.44
N ASN A 147 -0.43 -0.65 6.67
CA ASN A 147 -1.24 -0.74 5.45
C ASN A 147 -0.56 -1.60 4.38
N GLU A 148 0.76 -1.49 4.20
CA GLU A 148 1.52 -2.33 3.28
C GLU A 148 1.51 -3.79 3.71
N ILE A 149 1.73 -4.07 5.01
CA ILE A 149 1.71 -5.41 5.57
C ILE A 149 0.33 -6.04 5.37
N GLU A 150 -0.75 -5.34 5.71
CA GLU A 150 -2.12 -5.85 5.50
C GLU A 150 -2.41 -6.16 4.04
N THR A 151 -1.95 -5.29 3.13
CA THR A 151 -2.12 -5.48 1.69
C THR A 151 -1.37 -6.72 1.21
N LEU A 152 -0.12 -6.89 1.64
CA LEU A 152 0.70 -8.04 1.29
C LEU A 152 0.18 -9.35 1.89
N VAL A 153 -0.32 -9.32 3.12
CA VAL A 153 -0.94 -10.49 3.76
C VAL A 153 -2.20 -10.86 2.99
N LYS A 154 -3.12 -9.93 2.71
CA LYS A 154 -4.30 -10.21 1.86
C LYS A 154 -3.92 -10.74 0.47
N ALA A 155 -2.88 -10.19 -0.15
CA ALA A 155 -2.37 -10.67 -1.43
C ALA A 155 -1.82 -12.12 -1.40
N LYS A 156 -1.41 -12.62 -0.23
CA LYS A 156 -1.02 -14.03 -0.03
C LYS A 156 -2.22 -14.99 0.09
N GLY A 157 -3.45 -14.48 0.11
CA GLY A 157 -4.67 -15.28 0.11
C GLY A 157 -5.40 -15.36 1.46
N PHE A 158 -5.04 -14.53 2.44
CA PHE A 158 -5.82 -14.40 3.68
C PHE A 158 -7.04 -13.50 3.45
N ALA A 159 -8.18 -13.87 4.02
CA ALA A 159 -9.46 -13.19 3.78
C ALA A 159 -9.46 -11.74 4.28
N ASP A 160 -8.94 -11.52 5.49
CA ASP A 160 -8.71 -10.21 6.05
C ASP A 160 -7.49 -10.24 6.98
N CYS A 161 -6.85 -9.09 7.15
CA CYS A 161 -5.71 -8.91 8.03
C CYS A 161 -5.76 -7.51 8.62
N LEU A 162 -5.46 -7.41 9.91
CA LEU A 162 -5.28 -6.17 10.64
C LEU A 162 -3.88 -6.20 11.27
N CYS A 163 -3.07 -5.21 10.91
CA CYS A 163 -1.75 -5.03 11.50
C CYS A 163 -1.81 -3.83 12.45
N PHE A 164 -1.26 -3.99 13.65
CA PHE A 164 -1.10 -2.89 14.59
C PHE A 164 0.37 -2.79 15.02
N LEU A 165 1.02 -1.71 14.59
CA LEU A 165 2.38 -1.35 14.91
C LEU A 165 2.36 -0.20 15.91
N GLN A 166 2.82 -0.48 17.12
CA GLN A 166 2.97 0.56 18.12
C GLN A 166 4.20 0.30 18.98
N SER A 167 5.03 1.34 19.17
CA SER A 167 6.17 1.30 20.09
C SER A 167 7.14 0.14 19.84
N GLY A 168 7.36 -0.24 18.57
CA GLY A 168 8.27 -1.34 18.21
C GLY A 168 7.72 -2.75 18.48
N ARG A 169 6.40 -2.90 18.59
CA ARG A 169 5.67 -4.18 18.60
C ARG A 169 4.73 -4.25 17.41
N ALA A 170 4.59 -5.44 16.84
CA ALA A 170 3.66 -5.76 15.77
C ALA A 170 2.65 -6.80 16.25
N ASP A 171 1.38 -6.41 16.35
CA ASP A 171 0.28 -7.31 16.65
C ASP A 171 -0.55 -7.51 15.38
N LEU A 172 -0.55 -8.73 14.84
CA LEU A 172 -1.29 -9.07 13.64
C LEU A 172 -2.48 -9.95 13.99
N THR A 173 -3.65 -9.57 13.48
CA THR A 173 -4.85 -10.40 13.52
C THR A 173 -5.21 -10.80 12.09
N VAL A 174 -5.27 -12.10 11.83
CA VAL A 174 -5.54 -12.64 10.50
C VAL A 174 -6.84 -13.45 10.51
N MET A 175 -7.72 -13.15 9.56
CA MET A 175 -8.97 -13.89 9.37
C MET A 175 -8.70 -15.15 8.56
N THR A 176 -9.10 -16.29 9.11
CA THR A 176 -9.00 -17.60 8.46
C THR A 176 -10.39 -18.17 8.22
N SER A 177 -10.76 -18.39 6.96
CA SER A 177 -12.08 -18.91 6.56
C SER A 177 -12.19 -20.44 6.62
N GLY A 178 -11.22 -21.13 7.22
CA GLY A 178 -11.12 -22.59 7.21
C GLY A 178 -10.22 -23.13 8.31
N ASP A 179 -9.19 -23.86 7.92
CA ASP A 179 -8.22 -24.45 8.85
C ASP A 179 -7.39 -23.40 9.58
N ALA A 180 -6.90 -23.77 10.76
CA ALA A 180 -6.02 -22.94 11.57
C ALA A 180 -4.74 -22.58 10.81
N LEU A 181 -4.11 -21.47 11.17
CA LEU A 181 -2.86 -21.02 10.57
C LEU A 181 -1.77 -22.09 10.73
N THR A 182 -1.23 -22.54 9.61
CA THR A 182 -0.06 -23.43 9.60
C THR A 182 1.20 -22.67 10.04
N ALA A 183 2.18 -23.38 10.58
CA ALA A 183 3.47 -22.78 10.95
C ALA A 183 4.16 -22.07 9.76
N ALA A 184 3.98 -22.60 8.55
CA ALA A 184 4.49 -21.99 7.33
C ALA A 184 3.79 -20.65 7.02
N GLN A 185 2.47 -20.58 7.16
CA GLN A 185 1.71 -19.33 6.99
C GLN A 185 2.12 -18.27 8.04
N VAL A 186 2.27 -18.67 9.31
CA VAL A 186 2.74 -17.76 10.36
C VAL A 186 4.15 -17.25 10.06
N ALA A 187 5.05 -18.11 9.59
CA ALA A 187 6.39 -17.70 9.16
C ALA A 187 6.33 -16.70 7.99
N GLN A 188 5.51 -16.98 6.98
CA GLN A 188 5.31 -16.08 5.84
C GLN A 188 4.76 -14.71 6.23
N ILE A 189 3.87 -14.64 7.22
CA ILE A 189 3.33 -13.38 7.76
C ILE A 189 4.45 -12.64 8.51
N ARG A 190 5.20 -13.32 9.37
CA ARG A 190 6.33 -12.72 10.10
C ARG A 190 7.40 -12.18 9.15
N ASP A 191 7.72 -12.90 8.08
CA ASP A 191 8.70 -12.45 7.08
C ASP A 191 8.25 -11.16 6.39
N ILE A 192 6.95 -11.01 6.08
CA ILE A 192 6.42 -9.75 5.54
C ILE A 192 6.65 -8.61 6.53
N VAL A 193 6.28 -8.82 7.79
CA VAL A 193 6.41 -7.80 8.85
C VAL A 193 7.87 -7.39 9.03
N LEU A 194 8.79 -8.35 9.05
CA LEU A 194 10.23 -8.09 9.13
C LEU A 194 10.77 -7.35 7.91
N SER A 195 10.20 -7.57 6.73
CA SER A 195 10.63 -6.90 5.50
C SER A 195 10.12 -5.45 5.38
N LYS A 196 9.03 -5.12 6.07
CA LYS A 196 8.32 -3.83 5.94
C LYS A 196 8.36 -2.95 7.18
N SER A 197 8.78 -3.49 8.31
CA SER A 197 8.91 -2.75 9.57
C SER A 197 10.29 -2.95 10.19
N SER A 198 10.65 -2.09 11.13
CA SER A 198 11.89 -2.22 11.92
C SER A 198 11.71 -3.07 13.19
N VAL A 199 10.56 -3.75 13.33
CA VAL A 199 10.23 -4.56 14.50
C VAL A 199 11.06 -5.84 14.50
N THR A 200 11.60 -6.19 15.67
CA THR A 200 12.34 -7.46 15.84
C THR A 200 11.38 -8.65 15.87
N ALA A 201 11.81 -9.81 15.36
CA ALA A 201 10.97 -11.01 15.27
C ALA A 201 10.31 -11.45 16.61
N GLN A 202 10.95 -11.15 17.74
CA GLN A 202 10.45 -11.47 19.09
C GLN A 202 9.23 -10.61 19.50
N ASN A 203 9.06 -9.45 18.86
CA ASN A 203 7.98 -8.51 19.13
C ASN A 203 6.84 -8.63 18.13
N ILE A 204 6.77 -9.74 17.37
CA ILE A 204 5.71 -10.00 16.40
C ILE A 204 4.76 -11.05 16.97
N THR A 205 3.51 -10.66 17.21
CA THR A 205 2.44 -11.58 17.60
C THR A 205 1.48 -11.77 16.42
N VAL A 206 1.02 -13.00 16.23
CA VAL A 206 0.06 -13.36 15.18
C VAL A 206 -1.09 -14.10 15.86
N VAL A 207 -2.29 -13.57 15.72
CA VAL A 207 -3.54 -14.10 16.27
C VAL A 207 -4.46 -14.45 15.11
N GLU A 208 -5.05 -15.63 15.15
CA GLU A 208 -6.09 -16.03 14.18
C GLU A 208 -7.49 -15.73 14.72
N VAL A 209 -8.39 -15.34 13.82
CA VAL A 209 -9.81 -15.14 14.10
C VAL A 209 -10.60 -15.84 12.99
N LYS A 210 -11.69 -16.52 13.38
CA LYS A 210 -12.58 -17.26 12.47
C LYS A 210 -13.82 -16.45 12.14
#